data_AF-A0A2H8TIX5-F1
#
_entry.id   AF-A0A2H8TIX5-F1
#
_cell.length_a   1.000
_cell.length_b   1.000
_cell.length_c   1.000
_cell.angle_alpha   90.00
_cell.angle_beta   90.00
_cell.angle_gamma   90.00
#
_symmetry.space_group_name_H-M   'P 1'
#
loop_
_entity.id
_entity.type
_entity.pdbx_description
1 polymer ?
#
loop_
_entity_poly.entity_id
_entity_poly.type
_entity_poly.pdbx_seq_one_letter_code
_entity_poly.pdbx_strand_id
1 'polypeptide(L)'
;MKMMYNLQKTIVVLYLIQFNLCHGSNWHYSLSSIYDLFNLEIGYLIETETYIRNEYKRLDNIRKFIDQRKKQNERELAESYTESSINAFKTILRIKSDWEILKNKTAQTTTIGEFNHGSVTNDNIISGLKAIRRLQIIYELDASEIANGNIGGHTSQPLDVNDCYDMASLCYDNAEYHCAYWWFREVYDKYKKNSDRLNVDYTTYITQFVWSSYLVGDINCSVDILNEYLMENNEMNDNLTNIRYTVWNGNNVFKRNTANDNDKKFYSYSLQKLDSEKEVSYFKTACMNTMNYKYSNLKCRYYHGGCKYLMIGPLREEIVLLVPSMKLYHNVLYDNEIKRIKELAIPKLEKLSTDTNEDVSLRKVASFKKYEDQVFETINDRLAQITSKSTTNIVDKYIVTNYGVGGHYLPHTKYIDDDHLVNSKGRDAIVIFHMDDVLEGGATVLPDVNARVPSVKGSALVIYNMRSTIMPKGQFLKFVQYGSCPIVYGDKWTLSVNLKQ
;
A
#
# COMPACT_ATOMS: atom_id res chain seq x y z
N MET A 1 -34.26 33.77 -20.14
CA MET A 1 -34.59 32.31 -20.20
C MET A 1 -33.40 31.44 -20.64
N LYS A 2 -32.71 31.71 -21.76
CA LYS A 2 -31.50 30.96 -22.18
C LYS A 2 -30.34 30.98 -21.17
N MET A 3 -30.15 32.08 -20.44
CA MET A 3 -29.06 32.22 -19.47
C MET A 3 -29.26 31.36 -18.20
N MET A 4 -30.50 31.24 -17.71
CA MET A 4 -30.83 30.35 -16.59
C MET A 4 -30.73 28.86 -16.96
N TYR A 5 -31.09 28.52 -18.21
CA TYR A 5 -30.95 27.15 -18.72
C TYR A 5 -29.48 26.73 -18.85
N ASN A 6 -28.59 27.64 -19.26
CA ASN A 6 -27.16 27.37 -19.28
C ASN A 6 -26.59 27.27 -17.86
N LEU A 7 -27.03 28.11 -16.91
CA LEU A 7 -26.59 28.02 -15.51
C LEU A 7 -26.97 26.67 -14.88
N GLN A 8 -28.18 26.17 -15.15
CA GLN A 8 -28.61 24.85 -14.68
C GLN A 8 -27.79 23.72 -15.31
N LYS A 9 -27.43 23.81 -16.61
CA LYS A 9 -26.52 22.83 -17.22
C LYS A 9 -25.12 22.88 -16.62
N THR A 10 -24.58 24.06 -16.31
CA THR A 10 -23.26 24.16 -15.67
C THR A 10 -23.30 23.63 -14.24
N ILE A 11 -24.38 23.86 -13.49
CA ILE A 11 -24.56 23.30 -12.14
C ILE A 11 -24.74 21.79 -12.18
N VAL A 12 -25.49 21.25 -13.15
CA VAL A 12 -25.66 19.80 -13.34
C VAL A 12 -24.35 19.15 -13.81
N VAL A 13 -23.56 19.81 -14.66
CA VAL A 13 -22.23 19.34 -15.06
C VAL A 13 -21.24 19.43 -13.90
N LEU A 14 -21.28 20.47 -13.06
CA LEU A 14 -20.47 20.56 -11.84
C LEU A 14 -20.89 19.52 -10.78
N TYR A 15 -22.20 19.26 -10.63
CA TYR A 15 -22.71 18.18 -9.79
C TYR A 15 -22.34 16.80 -10.35
N LEU A 16 -22.38 16.60 -11.67
CA LEU A 16 -21.95 15.35 -12.31
C LEU A 16 -20.43 15.18 -12.30
N ILE A 17 -19.65 16.27 -12.29
CA ILE A 17 -18.19 16.22 -12.07
C ILE A 17 -17.89 15.95 -10.58
N GLN A 18 -18.72 16.43 -9.64
CA GLN A 18 -18.64 16.06 -8.23
C GLN A 18 -19.13 14.63 -7.93
N PHE A 19 -20.05 14.08 -8.72
CA PHE A 19 -20.48 12.68 -8.62
C PHE A 19 -19.59 11.72 -9.43
N ASN A 20 -18.84 12.20 -10.42
CA ASN A 20 -17.78 11.46 -11.13
C ASN A 20 -16.39 11.65 -10.53
N LEU A 21 -16.27 12.37 -9.41
CA LEU A 21 -15.33 11.98 -8.36
C LEU A 21 -15.90 10.73 -7.68
N CYS A 22 -16.03 9.64 -8.46
CA CYS A 22 -16.00 8.32 -7.86
C CYS A 22 -14.78 8.35 -6.95
N HIS A 23 -15.01 8.15 -5.66
CA HIS A 23 -13.96 7.82 -4.71
C HIS A 23 -13.08 6.77 -5.38
N GLY A 24 -11.92 7.19 -5.90
CA GLY A 24 -10.87 6.27 -6.32
C GLY A 24 -10.69 5.38 -5.12
N SER A 25 -11.05 4.12 -5.27
CA SER A 25 -11.24 3.26 -4.11
C SER A 25 -9.87 3.06 -3.49
N ASN A 26 -9.68 3.74 -2.37
CA ASN A 26 -8.43 3.84 -1.62
C ASN A 26 -8.21 2.52 -0.86
N TRP A 27 -8.09 1.43 -1.62
CA TRP A 27 -8.08 0.06 -1.12
C TRP A 27 -6.86 -0.21 -0.23
N HIS A 28 -5.71 0.38 -0.56
CA HIS A 28 -4.44 0.20 0.16
C HIS A 28 -4.38 0.89 1.53
N TYR A 29 -5.30 1.80 1.82
CA TYR A 29 -5.28 2.64 3.03
C TYR A 29 -5.85 1.97 4.28
N SER A 30 -6.43 0.78 4.19
CA SER A 30 -6.92 0.01 5.34
C SER A 30 -6.86 -1.49 5.05
N LEU A 31 -6.44 -2.30 6.01
CA LEU A 31 -6.53 -3.75 5.91
C LEU A 31 -8.00 -4.21 5.78
N SER A 32 -8.94 -3.44 6.33
CA SER A 32 -10.38 -3.72 6.18
C SER A 32 -10.83 -3.68 4.72
N SER A 33 -10.18 -2.88 3.89
CA SER A 33 -10.50 -2.74 2.46
C SER A 33 -9.93 -3.90 1.61
N ILE A 34 -9.04 -4.75 2.16
CA ILE A 34 -8.54 -5.94 1.46
C ILE A 34 -9.65 -7.01 1.33
N TYR A 35 -10.53 -7.14 2.32
CA TYR A 35 -11.66 -8.06 2.21
C TYR A 35 -12.57 -7.70 1.03
N ASP A 36 -12.74 -6.40 0.76
CA ASP A 36 -13.51 -5.95 -0.40
C ASP A 36 -12.80 -6.29 -1.72
N LEU A 37 -11.46 -6.25 -1.76
CA LEU A 37 -10.66 -6.69 -2.92
C LEU A 37 -10.79 -8.19 -3.17
N PHE A 38 -10.77 -9.03 -2.13
CA PHE A 38 -11.03 -10.47 -2.29
C PHE A 38 -12.42 -10.75 -2.85
N ASN A 39 -13.43 -10.01 -2.38
CA ASN A 39 -14.78 -10.13 -2.93
C ASN A 39 -14.84 -9.70 -4.41
N LEU A 40 -14.07 -8.68 -4.79
CA LEU A 40 -13.94 -8.25 -6.19
C LEU A 40 -13.31 -9.34 -7.06
N GLU A 41 -12.23 -9.96 -6.59
CA GLU A 41 -11.54 -11.07 -7.29
C GLU A 41 -12.49 -12.25 -7.50
N ILE A 42 -13.22 -12.68 -6.46
CA ILE A 42 -14.23 -13.73 -6.56
C ILE A 42 -15.29 -13.35 -7.62
N GLY A 43 -15.72 -12.09 -7.64
CA GLY A 43 -16.64 -11.58 -8.66
C GLY A 43 -16.10 -11.74 -10.08
N TYR A 44 -14.84 -11.38 -10.33
CA TYR A 44 -14.19 -11.55 -11.64
C TYR A 44 -14.14 -13.01 -12.08
N LEU A 45 -13.82 -13.93 -11.16
CA LEU A 45 -13.75 -15.36 -11.46
C LEU A 45 -15.12 -15.94 -11.84
N ILE A 46 -16.18 -15.59 -11.09
CA ILE A 46 -17.54 -16.07 -11.35
C ILE A 46 -18.07 -15.57 -12.71
N GLU A 47 -17.84 -14.31 -13.03
CA GLU A 47 -18.26 -13.73 -14.32
C GLU A 47 -17.47 -14.35 -15.49
N THR A 48 -16.17 -14.58 -15.30
CA THR A 48 -15.33 -15.25 -16.30
C THR A 48 -15.80 -16.69 -16.54
N GLU A 49 -16.14 -17.45 -15.48
CA GLU A 49 -16.68 -18.79 -15.63
C GLU A 49 -18.03 -18.78 -16.36
N THR A 50 -18.87 -17.80 -16.07
CA THR A 50 -20.17 -17.61 -16.73
C THR A 50 -20.00 -17.29 -18.21
N TYR A 51 -19.05 -16.42 -18.56
CA TYR A 51 -18.66 -16.15 -19.94
C TYR A 51 -18.21 -17.42 -20.66
N ILE A 52 -17.30 -18.19 -20.06
CA ILE A 52 -16.79 -19.45 -20.63
C ILE A 52 -17.95 -20.41 -20.91
N ARG A 53 -18.87 -20.58 -19.94
CA ARG A 53 -20.03 -21.47 -20.08
C ARG A 53 -20.96 -21.03 -21.21
N ASN A 54 -21.21 -19.72 -21.33
CA ASN A 54 -22.01 -19.17 -22.41
C ASN A 54 -21.33 -19.36 -23.77
N GLU A 55 -20.00 -19.28 -23.80
CA GLU A 55 -19.26 -19.43 -25.04
C GLU A 55 -19.21 -20.88 -25.51
N TYR A 56 -19.07 -21.84 -24.59
CA TYR A 56 -19.28 -23.25 -24.89
C TYR A 56 -20.67 -23.54 -25.46
N LYS A 57 -21.73 -22.92 -24.89
CA LYS A 57 -23.09 -23.07 -25.44
C LYS A 57 -23.20 -22.50 -26.86
N ARG A 58 -22.59 -21.35 -27.15
CA ARG A 58 -22.58 -20.76 -28.50
C ARG A 58 -21.89 -21.69 -29.50
N LEU A 59 -20.69 -22.17 -29.14
CA LEU A 59 -19.92 -23.10 -29.97
C LEU A 59 -20.65 -24.43 -30.19
N ASP A 60 -21.28 -24.98 -29.16
CA ASP A 60 -22.08 -26.21 -29.26
C ASP A 60 -23.31 -26.01 -30.18
N ASN A 61 -23.97 -24.86 -30.13
CA ASN A 61 -25.07 -24.53 -31.05
C ASN A 61 -24.61 -24.45 -32.51
N ILE A 62 -23.42 -23.89 -32.77
CA ILE A 62 -22.82 -23.88 -34.12
C ILE A 62 -22.49 -25.30 -34.57
N ARG A 63 -21.88 -26.11 -33.69
CA ARG A 63 -21.57 -27.51 -33.96
C ARG A 63 -22.82 -28.32 -34.32
N LYS A 64 -23.89 -28.20 -33.53
CA LYS A 64 -25.18 -28.87 -33.79
C LYS A 64 -25.77 -28.49 -35.15
N PHE A 65 -25.67 -27.22 -35.53
CA PHE A 65 -26.12 -26.77 -36.85
C PHE A 65 -25.30 -27.42 -37.98
N ILE A 66 -23.97 -27.47 -37.85
CA ILE A 66 -23.10 -28.14 -38.84
C ILE A 66 -23.44 -29.63 -38.94
N ASP A 67 -23.60 -30.32 -37.82
CA ASP A 67 -23.91 -31.75 -37.80
C ASP A 67 -25.28 -32.06 -38.43
N GLN A 68 -26.28 -31.20 -38.20
CA GLN A 68 -27.58 -31.30 -38.88
C GLN A 68 -27.44 -31.15 -40.40
N ARG A 69 -26.66 -30.18 -40.87
CA ARG A 69 -26.44 -29.95 -42.30
C ARG A 69 -25.63 -31.05 -42.97
N LYS A 70 -24.62 -31.61 -42.30
CA LYS A 70 -23.87 -32.79 -42.79
C LYS A 70 -24.78 -33.98 -43.03
N LYS A 71 -25.59 -34.37 -42.04
CA LYS A 71 -26.56 -35.47 -42.15
C LYS A 71 -27.58 -35.23 -43.25
N GLN A 72 -28.03 -33.99 -43.42
CA GLN A 72 -28.96 -33.64 -44.49
C GLN A 72 -28.29 -33.74 -45.86
N ASN A 73 -27.04 -33.31 -45.99
CA ASN A 73 -26.29 -33.39 -47.25
C ASN A 73 -26.02 -34.85 -47.67
N GLU A 74 -25.67 -35.71 -46.72
CA GLU A 74 -25.49 -37.15 -46.96
C GLU A 74 -26.75 -37.82 -47.52
N ARG A 75 -27.94 -37.44 -47.02
CA ARG A 75 -29.23 -37.95 -47.52
C ARG A 75 -29.58 -37.46 -48.92
N GLU A 76 -29.17 -36.24 -49.25
CA GLU A 76 -29.53 -35.55 -50.49
C GLU A 76 -28.52 -35.79 -51.63
N LEU A 77 -27.43 -36.53 -51.39
CA LEU A 77 -26.39 -36.83 -52.38
C LEU A 77 -26.72 -38.02 -53.31
N ALA A 78 -27.94 -38.54 -53.30
CA ALA A 78 -28.36 -39.59 -54.24
C ALA A 78 -28.43 -39.03 -55.68
N GLU A 79 -27.99 -39.80 -56.69
CA GLU A 79 -27.96 -39.38 -58.12
C GLU A 79 -29.32 -38.81 -58.60
N SER A 80 -30.43 -39.40 -58.16
CA SER A 80 -31.79 -38.94 -58.49
C SER A 80 -32.17 -37.58 -57.90
N TYR A 81 -31.49 -37.12 -56.85
CA TYR A 81 -31.73 -35.79 -56.25
C TYR A 81 -31.12 -34.69 -57.11
N THR A 82 -29.97 -34.93 -57.72
CA THR A 82 -29.22 -33.96 -58.54
C THR A 82 -29.77 -33.77 -59.95
N GLU A 83 -30.55 -34.71 -60.47
CA GLU A 83 -31.22 -34.62 -61.77
C GLU A 83 -32.44 -33.68 -61.76
N SER A 84 -32.95 -33.31 -60.58
CA SER A 84 -34.07 -32.39 -60.42
C SER A 84 -33.61 -30.94 -60.34
N SER A 85 -34.02 -30.12 -61.32
CA SER A 85 -33.77 -28.67 -61.35
C SER A 85 -34.33 -27.94 -60.12
N ILE A 86 -35.42 -28.45 -59.52
CA ILE A 86 -36.02 -27.92 -58.29
C ILE A 86 -35.10 -28.18 -57.08
N ASN A 87 -34.54 -29.39 -56.99
CA ASN A 87 -33.62 -29.75 -55.90
C ASN A 87 -32.27 -29.01 -56.04
N ALA A 88 -31.78 -28.81 -57.26
CA ALA A 88 -30.60 -27.99 -57.53
C ALA A 88 -30.81 -26.54 -57.05
N PHE A 89 -31.93 -25.91 -57.40
CA PHE A 89 -32.24 -24.55 -56.93
C PHE A 89 -32.42 -24.48 -55.42
N LYS A 90 -33.07 -25.47 -54.80
CA LYS A 90 -33.19 -25.59 -53.33
C LYS A 90 -31.83 -25.67 -52.64
N THR A 91 -30.87 -26.41 -53.22
CA THR A 91 -29.50 -26.48 -52.72
C THR A 91 -28.78 -25.13 -52.81
N ILE A 92 -28.93 -24.40 -53.91
CA ILE A 92 -28.35 -23.05 -54.08
C ILE A 92 -28.89 -22.08 -53.01
N LEU A 93 -30.21 -22.07 -52.80
CA LEU A 93 -30.84 -21.24 -51.77
C LEU A 93 -30.34 -21.60 -50.37
N ARG A 94 -30.21 -22.91 -50.08
CA ARG A 94 -29.69 -23.39 -48.81
C ARG A 94 -28.24 -22.97 -48.58
N ILE A 95 -27.35 -23.15 -49.55
CA ILE A 95 -25.93 -22.76 -49.42
C ILE A 95 -25.82 -21.28 -49.08
N LYS A 96 -26.55 -20.42 -49.79
CA LYS A 96 -26.57 -18.98 -49.52
C LYS A 96 -27.09 -18.68 -48.10
N SER A 97 -28.24 -19.24 -47.73
CA SER A 97 -28.87 -18.97 -46.43
C SER A 97 -28.06 -19.51 -45.25
N ASP A 98 -27.54 -20.73 -45.36
CA ASP A 98 -26.77 -21.38 -44.30
C ASP A 98 -25.44 -20.67 -44.09
N TRP A 99 -24.80 -20.21 -45.17
CA TRP A 99 -23.57 -19.42 -45.07
C TRP A 99 -23.79 -18.11 -44.31
N GLU A 100 -24.87 -17.38 -44.59
CA GLU A 100 -25.22 -16.16 -43.85
C GLU A 100 -25.55 -16.46 -42.38
N ILE A 101 -26.26 -17.56 -42.09
CA ILE A 101 -26.55 -17.99 -40.71
C ILE A 101 -25.26 -18.31 -39.94
N LEU A 102 -24.34 -19.06 -40.56
CA LEU A 102 -23.05 -19.39 -39.98
C LEU A 102 -22.25 -18.12 -39.71
N LYS A 103 -22.11 -17.24 -40.70
CA LYS A 103 -21.41 -15.96 -40.59
C LYS A 103 -21.94 -15.13 -39.42
N ASN A 104 -23.26 -15.02 -39.31
CA ASN A 104 -23.91 -14.28 -38.22
C ASN A 104 -23.66 -14.92 -36.85
N LYS A 105 -23.80 -16.25 -36.73
CA LYS A 105 -23.54 -16.98 -35.47
C LYS A 105 -22.08 -16.91 -35.03
N THR A 106 -21.14 -16.99 -35.97
CA THR A 106 -19.71 -16.87 -35.68
C THR A 106 -19.32 -15.44 -35.30
N ALA A 107 -19.99 -14.43 -35.88
CA ALA A 107 -19.75 -13.02 -35.58
C ALA A 107 -20.37 -12.54 -34.26
N GLN A 108 -21.33 -13.28 -33.68
CA GLN A 108 -21.89 -12.95 -32.37
C GLN A 108 -20.79 -13.03 -31.29
N THR A 109 -20.57 -11.95 -30.56
CA THR A 109 -19.67 -11.93 -29.40
C THR A 109 -20.46 -12.30 -28.13
N THR A 110 -19.93 -13.21 -27.32
CA THR A 110 -20.42 -13.38 -25.95
C THR A 110 -19.86 -12.22 -25.14
N THR A 111 -20.72 -11.46 -24.47
CA THR A 111 -20.28 -10.34 -23.61
C THR A 111 -19.94 -10.87 -22.21
N ILE A 112 -18.84 -10.40 -21.63
CA ILE A 112 -18.63 -10.43 -20.18
C ILE A 112 -19.56 -9.35 -19.59
N GLY A 113 -20.26 -9.65 -18.49
CA GLY A 113 -21.16 -8.70 -17.83
C GLY A 113 -20.46 -7.40 -17.42
N GLU A 114 -21.21 -6.30 -17.30
CA GLU A 114 -20.67 -5.04 -16.77
C GLU A 114 -20.39 -5.18 -15.27
N PHE A 115 -19.15 -4.90 -14.87
CA PHE A 115 -18.75 -4.89 -13.47
C PHE A 115 -19.17 -3.58 -12.81
N ASN A 116 -20.12 -3.65 -11.88
CA ASN A 116 -20.61 -2.49 -11.12
C ASN A 116 -19.72 -2.11 -9.91
N HIS A 117 -18.59 -2.81 -9.71
CA HIS A 117 -17.64 -2.52 -8.64
C HIS A 117 -16.44 -1.72 -9.16
N GLY A 118 -15.87 -0.84 -8.32
CA GLY A 118 -14.69 -0.05 -8.69
C GLY A 118 -13.51 -0.94 -9.04
N SER A 119 -12.84 -0.66 -10.16
CA SER A 119 -11.63 -1.37 -10.59
C SER A 119 -10.44 -1.02 -9.69
N VAL A 120 -9.50 -1.96 -9.56
CA VAL A 120 -8.13 -1.61 -9.16
C VAL A 120 -7.54 -0.73 -10.27
N THR A 121 -7.01 0.43 -9.90
CA THR A 121 -6.39 1.37 -10.84
C THR A 121 -4.88 1.28 -10.78
N ASN A 122 -4.19 1.82 -11.79
CA ASN A 122 -2.73 1.92 -11.77
C ASN A 122 -2.23 2.72 -10.55
N ASP A 123 -3.00 3.71 -10.09
CA ASP A 123 -2.67 4.48 -8.89
C ASP A 123 -2.66 3.60 -7.63
N ASN A 124 -3.58 2.64 -7.50
CA ASN A 124 -3.56 1.68 -6.39
C ASN A 124 -2.29 0.83 -6.40
N ILE A 125 -1.84 0.39 -7.58
CA ILE A 125 -0.61 -0.40 -7.75
C ILE A 125 0.61 0.43 -7.37
N ILE A 126 0.72 1.66 -7.87
CA ILE A 126 1.82 2.58 -7.54
C ILE A 126 1.87 2.85 -6.03
N SER A 127 0.72 3.07 -5.40
CA SER A 127 0.67 3.28 -3.95
C SER A 127 1.09 2.05 -3.15
N GLY A 128 0.70 0.84 -3.59
CA GLY A 128 1.18 -0.42 -3.03
C GLY A 128 2.70 -0.56 -3.14
N LEU A 129 3.27 -0.24 -4.31
CA LEU A 129 4.71 -0.21 -4.50
C LEU A 129 5.38 0.76 -3.53
N LYS A 130 4.89 2.00 -3.41
CA LYS A 130 5.42 3.00 -2.47
C LYS A 130 5.42 2.50 -1.03
N ALA A 131 4.37 1.77 -0.62
CA ALA A 131 4.29 1.17 0.70
C ALA A 131 5.42 0.13 0.91
N ILE A 132 5.61 -0.81 -0.02
CA ILE A 132 6.69 -1.82 0.05
C ILE A 132 8.07 -1.15 0.04
N ARG A 133 8.29 -0.17 -0.85
CA ARG A 133 9.54 0.62 -0.92
C ARG A 133 9.86 1.28 0.41
N ARG A 134 8.86 1.85 1.07
CA ARG A 134 9.02 2.45 2.40
C ARG A 134 9.47 1.44 3.43
N LEU A 135 8.95 0.21 3.41
CA LEU A 135 9.41 -0.86 4.31
C LEU A 135 10.88 -1.21 4.04
N GLN A 136 11.27 -1.41 2.77
CA GLN A 136 12.67 -1.67 2.38
C GLN A 136 13.61 -0.57 2.86
N ILE A 137 13.18 0.69 2.77
CA ILE A 137 14.00 1.84 3.16
C ILE A 137 14.15 1.96 4.68
N ILE A 138 13.02 1.91 5.40
CA ILE A 138 12.97 2.21 6.84
C ILE A 138 13.52 1.06 7.66
N TYR A 139 13.28 -0.18 7.26
CA TYR A 139 13.73 -1.37 7.97
C TYR A 139 14.93 -2.07 7.33
N GLU A 140 15.47 -1.50 6.25
CA GLU A 140 16.61 -2.08 5.50
C GLU A 140 16.34 -3.52 5.03
N LEU A 141 15.09 -3.81 4.65
CA LEU A 141 14.69 -5.13 4.16
C LEU A 141 15.22 -5.36 2.76
N ASP A 142 15.82 -6.53 2.56
CA ASP A 142 16.31 -6.95 1.25
C ASP A 142 15.14 -7.36 0.33
N ALA A 143 15.30 -7.15 -0.98
CA ALA A 143 14.32 -7.64 -1.96
C ALA A 143 14.12 -9.15 -1.82
N SER A 144 15.18 -9.91 -1.52
CA SER A 144 15.12 -11.35 -1.29
C SER A 144 14.30 -11.75 -0.07
N GLU A 145 14.40 -11.01 1.03
CA GLU A 145 13.60 -11.29 2.24
C GLU A 145 12.11 -11.16 1.95
N ILE A 146 11.72 -10.09 1.25
CA ILE A 146 10.33 -9.86 0.82
C ILE A 146 9.90 -10.89 -0.21
N ALA A 147 10.72 -11.15 -1.23
CA ALA A 147 10.41 -12.09 -2.30
C ALA A 147 10.24 -13.54 -1.82
N ASN A 148 10.91 -13.92 -0.73
CA ASN A 148 10.77 -15.23 -0.10
C ASN A 148 9.71 -15.24 1.02
N GLY A 149 9.07 -14.09 1.28
CA GLY A 149 8.04 -13.95 2.31
C GLY A 149 8.56 -14.09 3.73
N ASN A 150 9.84 -13.78 4.00
CA ASN A 150 10.41 -13.81 5.33
C ASN A 150 10.68 -12.38 5.80
N ILE A 151 9.73 -11.77 6.50
CA ILE A 151 9.85 -10.38 6.95
C ILE A 151 9.73 -10.32 8.47
N GLY A 152 10.81 -9.91 9.16
CA GLY A 152 10.82 -9.78 10.61
C GLY A 152 10.57 -11.10 11.37
N GLY A 153 10.93 -12.24 10.78
CA GLY A 153 10.66 -13.56 11.36
C GLY A 153 9.23 -14.06 11.18
N HIS A 154 8.38 -13.31 10.46
CA HIS A 154 7.05 -13.74 10.05
C HIS A 154 7.09 -14.25 8.61
N THR A 155 6.42 -15.38 8.37
CA THR A 155 6.28 -16.00 7.05
C THR A 155 5.01 -15.52 6.35
N SER A 156 5.14 -14.93 5.17
CA SER A 156 4.06 -14.66 4.22
C SER A 156 4.17 -15.58 3.01
N GLN A 157 3.18 -15.51 2.12
CA GLN A 157 3.27 -16.17 0.82
C GLN A 157 4.47 -15.57 0.05
N PRO A 158 5.37 -16.41 -0.49
CA PRO A 158 6.50 -15.93 -1.30
C PRO A 158 6.00 -15.42 -2.65
N LEU A 159 6.70 -14.43 -3.19
CA LEU A 159 6.48 -13.90 -4.53
C LEU A 159 7.05 -14.86 -5.57
N ASP A 160 6.31 -15.09 -6.64
CA ASP A 160 6.80 -15.85 -7.78
C ASP A 160 7.71 -15.01 -8.70
N VAL A 161 8.19 -15.61 -9.80
CA VAL A 161 9.09 -14.91 -10.74
C VAL A 161 8.40 -13.72 -11.44
N ASN A 162 7.10 -13.81 -11.71
CA ASN A 162 6.33 -12.78 -12.38
C ASN A 162 5.97 -11.65 -11.40
N ASP A 163 5.62 -11.97 -10.16
CA ASP A 163 5.44 -10.98 -9.09
C ASP A 163 6.71 -10.13 -8.90
N CYS A 164 7.88 -10.77 -8.90
CA CYS A 164 9.17 -10.08 -8.79
C CYS A 164 9.45 -9.21 -10.02
N TYR A 165 9.06 -9.67 -11.23
CA TYR A 165 9.21 -8.89 -12.45
C TYR A 165 8.29 -7.68 -12.46
N ASP A 166 7.03 -7.82 -12.05
CA ASP A 166 6.08 -6.71 -11.97
C ASP A 166 6.58 -5.65 -10.98
N MET A 167 7.10 -6.06 -9.82
CA MET A 167 7.77 -5.16 -8.87
C MET A 167 8.98 -4.45 -9.49
N ALA A 168 9.83 -5.17 -10.22
CA ALA A 168 11.00 -4.61 -10.88
C ALA A 168 10.63 -3.62 -11.99
N SER A 169 9.66 -3.95 -12.83
CA SER A 169 9.17 -3.12 -13.93
C SER A 169 8.53 -1.84 -13.39
N LEU A 170 7.68 -1.94 -12.36
CA LEU A 170 7.09 -0.76 -11.75
C LEU A 170 8.15 0.18 -11.15
N CYS A 171 9.22 -0.38 -10.56
CA CYS A 171 10.35 0.42 -10.11
C CYS A 171 11.12 1.06 -11.27
N TYR A 172 11.34 0.31 -12.35
CA TYR A 172 12.02 0.78 -13.55
C TYR A 172 11.25 1.95 -14.21
N ASP A 173 9.94 1.80 -14.39
CA ASP A 173 9.06 2.78 -15.02
C ASP A 173 8.94 4.07 -14.19
N ASN A 174 9.11 3.97 -12.86
CA ASN A 174 9.19 5.11 -11.96
C ASN A 174 10.61 5.72 -11.84
N ALA A 175 11.57 5.27 -12.67
CA ALA A 175 12.97 5.66 -12.65
C ALA A 175 13.69 5.38 -11.30
N GLU A 176 13.20 4.41 -10.53
CA GLU A 176 13.85 3.91 -9.31
C GLU A 176 14.81 2.74 -9.65
N TYR A 177 15.87 3.02 -10.41
CA TYR A 177 16.76 1.98 -10.93
C TYR A 177 17.47 1.14 -9.86
N HIS A 178 17.72 1.71 -8.66
CA HIS A 178 18.24 0.93 -7.53
C HIS A 178 17.22 -0.11 -7.05
N CYS A 179 15.93 0.25 -6.96
CA CYS A 179 14.89 -0.72 -6.66
C CYS A 179 14.79 -1.77 -7.77
N ALA A 180 14.72 -1.32 -9.02
CA ALA A 180 14.56 -2.18 -10.17
C ALA A 180 15.69 -3.22 -10.25
N TYR A 181 16.95 -2.79 -10.03
CA TYR A 181 18.11 -3.68 -10.02
C TYR A 181 17.97 -4.84 -9.03
N TRP A 182 17.62 -4.56 -7.77
CA TRP A 182 17.51 -5.59 -6.75
C TRP A 182 16.35 -6.56 -7.03
N TRP A 183 15.21 -6.05 -7.52
CA TRP A 183 14.10 -6.93 -7.90
C TRP A 183 14.37 -7.72 -9.18
N PHE A 184 15.03 -7.15 -10.19
CA PHE A 184 15.46 -7.89 -11.38
C PHE A 184 16.49 -8.98 -11.05
N ARG A 185 17.32 -8.79 -10.00
CA ARG A 185 18.18 -9.84 -9.47
C ARG A 185 17.37 -10.99 -8.85
N GLU A 186 16.29 -10.70 -8.11
CA GLU A 186 15.38 -11.76 -7.63
C GLU A 186 14.70 -12.51 -8.79
N VAL A 187 14.31 -11.80 -9.86
CA VAL A 187 13.79 -12.43 -11.09
C VAL A 187 14.84 -13.39 -11.67
N TYR A 188 16.08 -12.93 -11.79
CA TYR A 188 17.18 -13.72 -12.35
C TYR A 188 17.43 -15.00 -11.53
N ASP A 189 17.52 -14.87 -10.21
CA ASP A 189 17.79 -15.99 -9.30
C ASP A 189 16.65 -17.01 -9.29
N LYS A 190 15.39 -16.55 -9.29
CA LYS A 190 14.20 -17.43 -9.36
C LYS A 190 14.08 -18.11 -10.73
N TYR A 191 14.28 -17.36 -11.82
CA TYR A 191 14.25 -17.88 -13.18
C TYR A 191 15.27 -19.01 -13.37
N LYS A 192 16.52 -18.82 -12.91
CA LYS A 192 17.56 -19.86 -12.98
C LYS A 192 17.27 -21.10 -12.15
N LYS A 193 16.65 -20.95 -10.97
CA LYS A 193 16.37 -22.07 -10.08
C LYS A 193 15.23 -22.95 -10.56
N ASN A 194 14.13 -22.35 -11.03
CA ASN A 194 12.89 -23.07 -11.29
C ASN A 194 12.55 -23.20 -12.77
N SER A 195 13.24 -22.47 -13.67
CA SER A 195 12.87 -22.34 -15.09
C SER A 195 11.40 -21.94 -15.29
N ASP A 196 10.87 -21.15 -14.36
CA ASP A 196 9.49 -20.68 -14.41
C ASP A 196 9.29 -19.76 -15.63
N ARG A 197 8.11 -19.86 -16.26
CA ARG A 197 7.81 -19.08 -17.45
C ARG A 197 7.55 -17.63 -17.08
N LEU A 198 8.40 -16.73 -17.59
CA LEU A 198 8.15 -15.30 -17.58
C LEU A 198 7.00 -14.96 -18.54
N ASN A 199 6.08 -14.10 -18.09
CA ASN A 199 4.99 -13.58 -18.91
C ASN A 199 5.45 -12.51 -19.91
N VAL A 200 6.63 -11.94 -19.69
CA VAL A 200 7.26 -10.96 -20.59
C VAL A 200 8.25 -11.63 -21.54
N ASP A 201 8.47 -10.98 -22.69
CA ASP A 201 9.59 -11.30 -23.56
C ASP A 201 10.94 -11.19 -22.82
N TYR A 202 11.74 -12.25 -22.92
CA TYR A 202 13.00 -12.37 -22.19
C TYR A 202 14.01 -11.28 -22.58
N THR A 203 14.03 -10.88 -23.85
CA THR A 203 14.90 -9.79 -24.36
C THR A 203 14.57 -8.47 -23.67
N THR A 204 13.29 -8.19 -23.47
CA THR A 204 12.80 -6.98 -22.80
C THR A 204 13.25 -6.94 -21.34
N TYR A 205 13.04 -8.03 -20.60
CA TYR A 205 13.49 -8.18 -19.22
C TYR A 205 15.00 -7.96 -19.09
N ILE A 206 15.81 -8.68 -19.89
CA ILE A 206 17.27 -8.59 -19.85
C ILE A 206 17.74 -7.17 -20.16
N THR A 207 17.11 -6.51 -21.13
CA THR A 207 17.42 -5.12 -21.46
C THR A 207 17.23 -4.20 -20.26
N GLN A 208 16.07 -4.29 -19.58
CA GLN A 208 15.79 -3.47 -18.39
C GLN A 208 16.74 -3.80 -17.23
N PHE A 209 17.08 -5.07 -17.03
CA PHE A 209 18.00 -5.49 -15.98
C PHE A 209 19.42 -4.97 -16.21
N VAL A 210 19.94 -5.12 -17.43
CA VAL A 210 21.27 -4.64 -17.83
C VAL A 210 21.38 -3.12 -17.65
N TRP A 211 20.35 -2.37 -18.06
CA TRP A 211 20.27 -0.92 -17.82
C TRP A 211 20.23 -0.56 -16.34
N SER A 212 19.40 -1.25 -15.55
CA SER A 212 19.32 -1.01 -14.11
C SER A 212 20.66 -1.25 -13.42
N SER A 213 21.33 -2.37 -13.75
CA SER A 213 22.66 -2.72 -13.25
C SER A 213 23.72 -1.68 -13.63
N TYR A 214 23.68 -1.20 -14.87
CA TYR A 214 24.58 -0.14 -15.33
C TYR A 214 24.34 1.17 -14.57
N LEU A 215 23.08 1.58 -14.40
CA LEU A 215 22.71 2.85 -13.76
C LEU A 215 23.02 2.89 -12.26
N VAL A 216 23.00 1.75 -11.58
CA VAL A 216 23.43 1.64 -10.17
C VAL A 216 24.96 1.51 -10.02
N GLY A 217 25.70 1.42 -11.13
CA GLY A 217 27.16 1.31 -11.14
C GLY A 217 27.71 -0.12 -11.00
N ASP A 218 26.86 -1.14 -10.99
CA ASP A 218 27.29 -2.54 -11.05
C ASP A 218 27.49 -2.98 -12.51
N ILE A 219 28.59 -2.50 -13.08
CA ILE A 219 28.89 -2.70 -14.50
C ILE A 219 29.34 -4.13 -14.78
N ASN A 220 29.98 -4.80 -13.81
CA ASN A 220 30.40 -6.18 -13.98
C ASN A 220 29.17 -7.10 -14.12
N CYS A 221 28.19 -6.96 -13.22
CA CYS A 221 26.94 -7.71 -13.33
C CYS A 221 26.23 -7.43 -14.67
N SER A 222 26.17 -6.16 -15.08
CA SER A 222 25.61 -5.75 -16.38
C SER A 222 26.29 -6.45 -17.57
N VAL A 223 27.63 -6.52 -17.57
CA VAL A 223 28.41 -7.21 -18.62
C VAL A 223 28.21 -8.72 -18.58
N ASP A 224 28.19 -9.32 -17.39
CA ASP A 224 28.05 -10.77 -17.22
C ASP A 224 26.68 -11.25 -17.72
N ILE A 225 25.60 -10.57 -17.32
CA ILE A 225 24.23 -10.86 -17.79
C ILE A 225 24.13 -10.72 -19.31
N LEU A 226 24.70 -9.64 -19.86
CA LEU A 226 24.65 -9.39 -21.30
C LEU A 226 25.44 -10.45 -22.09
N ASN A 227 26.60 -10.86 -21.61
CA ASN A 227 27.39 -11.91 -22.24
C ASN A 227 26.66 -13.26 -22.19
N GLU A 228 26.07 -13.61 -21.04
CA GLU A 228 25.27 -14.83 -20.89
C GLU A 228 24.11 -14.85 -21.88
N TYR A 229 23.34 -13.76 -21.96
CA TYR A 229 22.25 -13.62 -22.92
C TYR A 229 22.70 -13.80 -24.38
N LEU A 230 23.83 -13.21 -24.76
CA LEU A 230 24.39 -13.30 -26.12
C LEU A 230 24.95 -14.70 -26.44
N MET A 231 25.37 -15.47 -25.43
CA MET A 231 25.79 -16.86 -25.64
C MET A 231 24.59 -17.77 -25.93
N GLU A 232 23.42 -17.46 -25.36
CA GLU A 232 22.20 -18.24 -25.55
C GLU A 232 21.39 -17.80 -26.78
N ASN A 233 21.44 -16.52 -27.14
CA ASN A 233 20.69 -15.94 -28.26
C ASN A 233 21.63 -15.39 -29.34
N ASN A 234 21.63 -16.02 -30.52
CA ASN A 234 22.44 -15.58 -31.67
C ASN A 234 21.94 -14.29 -32.36
N GLU A 235 20.81 -13.73 -31.92
CA GLU A 235 20.21 -12.53 -32.52
C GLU A 235 20.58 -11.27 -31.73
N MET A 236 21.42 -10.44 -32.35
CA MET A 236 21.85 -9.16 -31.80
C MET A 236 21.08 -8.05 -32.52
N ASN A 237 20.13 -7.41 -31.83
CA ASN A 237 19.44 -6.23 -32.37
C ASN A 237 20.25 -4.95 -32.10
N ASP A 238 19.92 -3.86 -32.81
CA ASP A 238 20.63 -2.58 -32.67
C ASP A 238 20.63 -2.05 -31.22
N ASN A 239 19.55 -2.32 -30.47
CA ASN A 239 19.40 -1.90 -29.08
C ASN A 239 20.42 -2.61 -28.18
N LEU A 240 20.54 -3.93 -28.28
CA LEU A 240 21.52 -4.74 -27.55
C LEU A 240 22.97 -4.36 -27.92
N THR A 241 23.21 -4.01 -29.18
CA THR A 241 24.52 -3.52 -29.64
C THR A 241 24.87 -2.18 -29.00
N ASN A 242 23.93 -1.24 -28.96
CA ASN A 242 24.10 0.05 -28.31
C ASN A 242 24.29 -0.08 -26.78
N ILE A 243 23.53 -0.98 -26.14
CA ILE A 243 23.69 -1.30 -24.72
C ILE A 243 25.09 -1.85 -24.47
N ARG A 244 25.53 -2.84 -25.25
CA ARG A 244 26.86 -3.43 -25.12
C ARG A 244 27.96 -2.37 -25.20
N TYR A 245 27.89 -1.49 -26.20
CA TYR A 245 28.87 -0.41 -26.38
C TYR A 245 28.84 0.59 -25.21
N THR A 246 27.65 0.97 -24.74
CA THR A 246 27.47 1.92 -23.64
C THR A 246 27.99 1.35 -22.32
N VAL A 247 27.61 0.11 -21.98
CA VAL A 247 28.04 -0.59 -20.77
C VAL A 247 29.55 -0.82 -20.79
N TRP A 248 30.11 -1.28 -21.92
CA TRP A 248 31.54 -1.53 -22.08
C TRP A 248 32.37 -0.24 -21.97
N ASN A 249 31.93 0.84 -22.61
CA ASN A 249 32.58 2.15 -22.48
C ASN A 249 32.48 2.70 -21.07
N GLY A 250 31.31 2.60 -20.44
CA GLY A 250 31.13 3.00 -19.04
C GLY A 250 32.04 2.20 -18.11
N ASN A 251 32.23 0.89 -18.32
CA ASN A 251 33.18 0.08 -17.55
C ASN A 251 34.59 0.70 -17.57
N ASN A 252 35.02 1.20 -18.72
CA ASN A 252 36.34 1.84 -18.89
C ASN A 252 36.40 3.26 -18.28
N VAL A 253 35.27 3.97 -18.16
CA VAL A 253 35.17 5.32 -17.58
C VAL A 253 35.03 5.26 -16.05
N PHE A 254 34.12 4.45 -15.53
CA PHE A 254 33.90 4.27 -14.09
C PHE A 254 35.04 3.54 -13.39
N LYS A 255 35.79 2.67 -14.08
CA LYS A 255 37.05 2.10 -13.52
C LYS A 255 38.19 3.12 -13.43
N ARG A 256 38.16 4.19 -14.25
CA ARG A 256 39.19 5.26 -14.23
C ARG A 256 38.92 6.33 -13.20
N ASN A 257 37.65 6.59 -12.89
CA ASN A 257 37.23 7.47 -11.80
C ASN A 257 36.84 6.58 -10.61
N THR A 258 37.79 6.27 -9.74
CA THR A 258 37.57 5.48 -8.51
C THR A 258 36.48 6.11 -7.65
N ALA A 259 35.24 5.71 -7.90
CA ALA A 259 34.09 5.97 -7.06
C ALA A 259 34.37 5.30 -5.70
N ASN A 260 34.61 6.10 -4.68
CA ASN A 260 34.60 5.62 -3.30
C ASN A 260 33.26 4.93 -3.06
N ASP A 261 33.18 3.94 -2.16
CA ASP A 261 31.94 3.21 -1.88
C ASP A 261 30.75 4.12 -1.45
N ASN A 262 31.02 5.39 -1.11
CA ASN A 262 30.01 6.43 -0.89
C ASN A 262 29.30 6.89 -2.18
N ASP A 263 29.96 6.87 -3.34
CA ASP A 263 29.37 7.25 -4.63
C ASP A 263 28.48 6.13 -5.21
N LYS A 264 28.59 4.90 -4.68
CA LYS A 264 27.74 3.75 -5.03
C LYS A 264 26.37 3.77 -4.33
N LYS A 265 26.12 4.74 -3.45
CA LYS A 265 24.82 4.94 -2.82
C LYS A 265 23.94 5.81 -3.70
N PHE A 266 23.45 5.23 -4.80
CA PHE A 266 22.36 5.81 -5.57
C PHE A 266 21.06 5.69 -4.75
N TYR A 267 20.87 6.60 -3.79
CA TYR A 267 19.66 6.68 -2.99
C TYR A 267 18.46 7.00 -3.90
N SER A 268 17.38 6.25 -3.74
CA SER A 268 16.13 6.42 -4.50
C SER A 268 15.65 7.88 -4.44
N TYR A 269 15.36 8.45 -5.61
CA TYR A 269 14.79 9.79 -5.81
C TYR A 269 13.54 10.06 -4.93
N SER A 270 12.83 9.00 -4.55
CA SER A 270 11.64 9.01 -3.68
C SER A 270 11.91 9.48 -2.25
N LEU A 271 13.14 9.28 -1.73
CA LEU A 271 13.55 9.80 -0.41
C LEU A 271 14.17 11.19 -0.48
N GLN A 272 14.82 11.56 -1.60
CA GLN A 272 15.37 12.90 -1.77
C GLN A 272 14.28 13.99 -1.74
N LYS A 273 13.02 13.63 -2.02
CA LYS A 273 11.86 14.51 -1.83
C LYS A 273 11.44 14.72 -0.36
N LEU A 274 11.87 13.86 0.57
CA LEU A 274 11.74 14.09 2.01
C LEU A 274 12.94 14.95 2.42
N ASP A 275 12.71 16.26 2.35
CA ASP A 275 13.62 17.40 2.12
C ASP A 275 14.65 17.67 3.25
N SER A 276 14.98 16.67 4.07
CA SER A 276 16.28 16.59 4.74
C SER A 276 16.67 15.14 5.03
N GLU A 277 17.85 14.73 4.53
CA GLU A 277 18.45 13.42 4.84
C GLU A 277 18.47 13.13 6.35
N LYS A 278 18.52 14.17 7.19
CA LYS A 278 18.56 14.08 8.65
C LYS A 278 17.23 13.67 9.28
N GLU A 279 16.10 14.24 8.87
CA GLU A 279 14.79 13.89 9.45
C GLU A 279 14.41 12.44 9.13
N VAL A 280 14.58 12.04 7.86
CA VAL A 280 14.37 10.65 7.44
C VAL A 280 15.34 9.72 8.16
N SER A 281 16.61 10.10 8.31
CA SER A 281 17.60 9.32 9.03
C SER A 281 17.26 9.16 10.52
N TYR A 282 16.82 10.22 11.20
CA TYR A 282 16.39 10.15 12.60
C TYR A 282 15.13 9.30 12.76
N PHE A 283 14.16 9.44 11.86
CA PHE A 283 12.94 8.63 11.87
C PHE A 283 13.25 7.15 11.62
N LYS A 284 14.04 6.87 10.58
CA LYS A 284 14.56 5.52 10.27
C LYS A 284 15.29 4.91 11.46
N THR A 285 16.20 5.67 12.06
CA THR A 285 16.93 5.25 13.27
C THR A 285 15.96 4.93 14.39
N ALA A 286 14.98 5.81 14.68
CA ALA A 286 14.02 5.61 15.75
C ALA A 286 13.11 4.39 15.52
N CYS A 287 12.75 4.09 14.26
CA CYS A 287 11.94 2.91 13.92
C CYS A 287 12.72 1.60 14.06
N MET A 288 13.99 1.57 13.66
CA MET A 288 14.84 0.37 13.78
C MET A 288 15.44 0.19 15.17
N ASN A 289 15.53 1.25 15.96
CA ASN A 289 16.17 1.16 17.26
C ASN A 289 15.42 0.18 18.17
N THR A 290 16.12 -0.79 18.72
CA THR A 290 15.64 -1.53 19.88
C THR A 290 15.79 -0.59 21.07
N MET A 291 14.71 -0.35 21.82
CA MET A 291 14.71 0.55 22.97
C MET A 291 15.70 0.02 24.02
N ASN A 292 16.97 0.38 23.92
CA ASN A 292 17.88 0.38 25.05
C ASN A 292 17.45 1.57 25.89
N TYR A 293 16.54 1.33 26.84
CA TYR A 293 16.13 2.32 27.84
C TYR A 293 17.39 3.03 28.35
N LYS A 294 17.65 4.24 27.84
CA LYS A 294 18.89 4.99 28.04
C LYS A 294 19.17 5.28 29.53
N TYR A 295 18.17 5.04 30.36
CA TYR A 295 18.18 5.15 31.79
C TYR A 295 17.88 3.77 32.38
N SER A 296 18.89 3.12 32.96
CA SER A 296 18.79 1.84 33.70
C SER A 296 17.84 1.88 34.91
N ASN A 297 17.24 3.05 35.20
CA ASN A 297 16.42 3.34 36.36
C ASN A 297 14.95 3.67 36.00
N LEU A 298 14.49 3.42 34.77
CA LEU A 298 13.07 3.56 34.43
C LEU A 298 12.28 2.42 35.08
N LYS A 299 11.33 2.79 35.94
CA LYS A 299 10.59 1.86 36.81
C LYS A 299 9.14 1.80 36.36
N CYS A 300 8.63 0.60 36.10
CA CYS A 300 7.20 0.34 36.12
C CYS A 300 6.68 0.52 37.55
N ARG A 301 5.55 1.19 37.71
CA ARG A 301 4.92 1.39 39.02
C ARG A 301 3.40 1.40 38.93
N TYR A 302 2.78 1.09 40.06
CA TYR A 302 1.36 1.32 40.29
C TYR A 302 1.14 2.80 40.61
N TYR A 303 0.46 3.49 39.69
CA TYR A 303 0.15 4.90 39.77
C TYR A 303 -1.26 5.12 40.32
N HIS A 304 -1.32 5.88 41.40
CA HIS A 304 -2.56 6.13 42.15
C HIS A 304 -3.15 7.52 41.89
N GLY A 305 -2.41 8.41 41.22
CA GLY A 305 -2.89 9.75 40.82
C GLY A 305 -3.47 10.63 41.93
N GLY A 306 -3.23 10.31 43.20
CA GLY A 306 -3.83 11.01 44.35
C GLY A 306 -5.36 10.91 44.43
N CYS A 307 -6.02 10.01 43.67
CA CYS A 307 -7.47 9.87 43.68
C CYS A 307 -7.91 8.57 44.37
N LYS A 308 -9.03 8.62 45.11
CA LYS A 308 -9.53 7.48 45.89
C LYS A 308 -9.84 6.25 45.04
N TYR A 309 -10.25 6.45 43.80
CA TYR A 309 -10.59 5.36 42.87
C TYR A 309 -9.35 4.53 42.51
N LEU A 310 -8.25 5.18 42.14
CA LEU A 310 -7.00 4.48 41.79
C LEU A 310 -6.26 3.88 42.99
N MET A 311 -6.70 4.13 44.23
CA MET A 311 -6.23 3.37 45.40
C MET A 311 -6.66 1.90 45.37
N ILE A 312 -7.80 1.61 44.75
CA ILE A 312 -8.34 0.25 44.62
C ILE A 312 -7.83 -0.41 43.34
N GLY A 313 -7.81 0.34 42.25
CA GLY A 313 -7.33 -0.13 40.94
C GLY A 313 -6.26 0.81 40.38
N PRO A 314 -4.99 0.70 40.80
CA PRO A 314 -3.94 1.58 40.31
C PRO A 314 -3.63 1.33 38.84
N LEU A 315 -3.27 2.41 38.13
CA LEU A 315 -2.81 2.31 36.75
C LEU A 315 -1.39 1.73 36.71
N ARG A 316 -1.11 0.87 35.73
CA ARG A 316 0.23 0.33 35.50
C ARG A 316 1.02 1.30 34.65
N GLU A 317 1.77 2.20 35.28
CA GLU A 317 2.57 3.24 34.61
C GLU A 317 4.00 2.72 34.36
N GLU A 318 4.47 2.91 33.14
CA GLU A 318 5.86 2.74 32.72
C GLU A 318 6.38 4.10 32.25
N ILE A 319 7.51 4.54 32.82
CA ILE A 319 8.15 5.79 32.41
C ILE A 319 9.03 5.48 31.20
N VAL A 320 8.68 6.04 30.04
CA VAL A 320 9.40 5.82 28.78
C VAL A 320 10.54 6.83 28.64
N LEU A 321 10.28 8.10 28.93
CA LEU A 321 11.25 9.18 28.83
C LEU A 321 10.96 10.26 29.87
N LEU A 322 12.02 10.89 30.41
CA LEU A 322 11.88 11.98 31.37
C LEU A 322 11.73 13.35 30.69
N VAL A 323 12.43 13.57 29.58
CA VAL A 323 12.44 14.83 28.83
C VAL A 323 12.45 14.55 27.32
N PRO A 324 11.36 14.85 26.58
CA PRO A 324 10.01 15.15 27.10
C PRO A 324 9.49 14.03 28.02
N SER A 325 8.62 14.39 28.96
CA SER A 325 7.98 13.39 29.81
C SER A 325 7.06 12.53 28.94
N MET A 326 7.43 11.26 28.78
CA MET A 326 6.63 10.24 28.09
C MET A 326 6.34 9.09 29.04
N LYS A 327 5.07 8.72 29.13
CA LYS A 327 4.61 7.66 30.02
C LYS A 327 3.68 6.73 29.28
N LEU A 328 3.87 5.43 29.45
CA LEU A 328 3.00 4.39 28.91
C LEU A 328 2.18 3.82 30.05
N TYR A 329 0.87 3.78 29.89
CA TYR A 329 -0.03 3.14 30.85
C TYR A 329 -0.56 1.86 30.21
N HIS A 330 -0.40 0.73 30.89
CA HIS A 330 -0.82 -0.57 30.39
C HIS A 330 -2.24 -0.91 30.83
N ASN A 331 -2.97 -1.65 29.97
CA ASN A 331 -4.32 -2.17 30.22
C ASN A 331 -5.34 -1.07 30.62
N VAL A 332 -5.33 0.02 29.88
CA VAL A 332 -6.18 1.20 30.08
C VAL A 332 -7.48 1.11 29.29
N LEU A 333 -7.45 0.57 28.07
CA LEU A 333 -8.66 0.28 27.28
C LEU A 333 -9.00 -1.21 27.35
N TYR A 334 -10.29 -1.51 27.44
CA TYR A 334 -10.82 -2.87 27.44
C TYR A 334 -11.29 -3.30 26.05
N ASP A 335 -11.34 -4.62 25.81
CA ASP A 335 -11.70 -5.20 24.50
C ASP A 335 -13.09 -4.78 24.00
N ASN A 336 -14.07 -4.68 24.91
CA ASN A 336 -15.43 -4.22 24.58
C ASN A 336 -15.45 -2.75 24.15
N GLU A 337 -14.66 -1.90 24.80
CA GLU A 337 -14.49 -0.48 24.43
C GLU A 337 -13.83 -0.37 23.06
N ILE A 338 -12.72 -1.10 22.85
CA ILE A 338 -12.00 -1.14 21.57
C ILE A 338 -12.94 -1.57 20.44
N LYS A 339 -13.70 -2.65 20.63
CA LYS A 339 -14.67 -3.14 19.65
C LYS A 339 -15.71 -2.07 19.32
N ARG A 340 -16.30 -1.44 20.34
CA ARG A 340 -17.30 -0.38 20.16
C ARG A 340 -16.75 0.81 19.39
N ILE A 341 -15.53 1.26 19.70
CA ILE A 341 -14.88 2.37 19.01
C ILE A 341 -14.66 2.03 17.53
N LYS A 342 -14.17 0.83 17.21
CA LYS A 342 -13.97 0.39 15.83
C LYS A 342 -15.30 0.32 15.06
N GLU A 343 -16.36 -0.23 15.65
CA GLU A 343 -17.70 -0.26 15.03
C GLU A 343 -18.23 1.13 14.68
N LEU A 344 -18.01 2.11 15.55
CA LEU A 344 -18.40 3.52 15.30
C LEU A 344 -17.52 4.18 14.23
N ALA A 345 -16.23 3.83 14.18
CA ALA A 345 -15.22 4.43 13.31
C ALA A 345 -15.31 3.95 11.86
N ILE A 346 -15.45 2.64 11.62
CA ILE A 346 -15.48 2.03 10.29
C ILE A 346 -16.35 2.81 9.27
N PRO A 347 -17.61 3.15 9.55
CA PRO A 347 -18.45 3.87 8.58
C PRO A 347 -18.08 5.35 8.38
N LYS A 348 -17.22 5.91 9.23
CA LYS A 348 -16.80 7.32 9.20
C LYS A 348 -15.33 7.51 8.79
N LEU A 349 -14.61 6.42 8.52
CA LEU A 349 -13.19 6.49 8.16
C LEU A 349 -13.00 7.16 6.79
N GLU A 350 -12.34 8.30 6.79
CA GLU A 350 -12.02 9.05 5.59
C GLU A 350 -10.53 9.42 5.53
N LYS A 351 -10.03 9.64 4.31
CA LYS A 351 -8.69 10.18 4.12
C LYS A 351 -8.71 11.66 4.52
N LEU A 352 -7.74 12.10 5.33
CA LEU A 352 -7.59 13.52 5.66
C LEU A 352 -7.29 14.32 4.40
N SER A 353 -7.95 15.47 4.24
CA SER A 353 -7.70 16.40 3.14
C SER A 353 -6.28 17.00 3.18
N THR A 354 -5.67 17.04 4.37
CA THR A 354 -4.28 17.46 4.59
C THR A 354 -3.26 16.39 4.19
N ASP A 355 -3.65 15.12 4.15
CA ASP A 355 -2.81 13.98 3.75
C ASP A 355 -2.75 13.88 2.22
N THR A 356 -2.26 14.93 1.57
CA THR A 356 -2.13 15.02 0.10
C THR A 356 -0.96 14.23 -0.44
N ASN A 357 0.04 13.93 0.40
CA ASN A 357 1.23 13.17 0.03
C ASN A 357 1.27 11.83 0.79
N GLU A 358 1.06 10.74 0.05
CA GLU A 358 1.17 9.37 0.58
C GLU A 358 2.58 9.03 1.05
N ASP A 359 3.60 9.76 0.60
CA ASP A 359 4.97 9.60 1.07
C ASP A 359 5.14 10.13 2.49
N VAL A 360 4.20 10.92 3.01
CA VAL A 360 4.22 11.51 4.37
C VAL A 360 3.22 10.83 5.30
N SER A 361 2.02 10.54 4.81
CA SER A 361 0.94 9.96 5.62
C SER A 361 0.10 8.98 4.80
N LEU A 362 -0.10 7.79 5.34
CA LEU A 362 -0.98 6.78 4.78
C LEU A 362 -1.88 6.21 5.88
N ARG A 363 -3.04 6.85 6.07
CA ARG A 363 -4.02 6.51 7.11
C ARG A 363 -5.42 7.00 6.75
N LYS A 364 -6.43 6.45 7.42
CA LYS A 364 -7.80 6.98 7.47
C LYS A 364 -8.13 7.39 8.88
N VAL A 365 -8.95 8.43 9.04
CA VAL A 365 -9.36 8.93 10.36
C VAL A 365 -10.87 9.05 10.47
N ALA A 366 -11.38 8.93 11.69
CA ALA A 366 -12.74 9.24 12.08
C ALA A 366 -12.70 10.10 13.35
N SER A 367 -13.53 11.14 13.39
CA SER A 367 -13.55 12.11 14.49
C SER A 367 -14.83 12.01 15.32
N PHE A 368 -14.70 11.99 16.64
CA PHE A 368 -15.81 11.85 17.58
C PHE A 368 -15.81 12.93 18.66
N LYS A 369 -17.01 13.29 19.14
CA LYS A 369 -17.16 14.16 20.32
C LYS A 369 -17.38 13.31 21.58
N LYS A 370 -17.09 13.89 22.75
CA LYS A 370 -17.27 13.25 24.06
C LYS A 370 -18.66 12.63 24.25
N TYR A 371 -19.71 13.38 23.94
CA TYR A 371 -21.12 12.98 24.20
C TYR A 371 -21.76 12.21 23.03
N GLU A 372 -20.96 11.67 22.12
CA GLU A 372 -21.47 10.96 20.94
C GLU A 372 -21.78 9.48 21.24
N ASP A 373 -21.05 8.89 22.18
CA ASP A 373 -21.28 7.53 22.67
C ASP A 373 -20.70 7.40 24.10
N GLN A 374 -21.33 6.57 24.93
CA GLN A 374 -20.92 6.31 26.31
C GLN A 374 -19.45 5.85 26.43
N VAL A 375 -18.91 5.19 25.41
CA VAL A 375 -17.50 4.77 25.40
C VAL A 375 -16.54 5.97 25.51
N PHE A 376 -16.84 7.09 24.83
CA PHE A 376 -15.99 8.29 24.85
C PHE A 376 -16.14 9.07 26.16
N GLU A 377 -17.30 9.01 26.83
CA GLU A 377 -17.47 9.54 28.18
C GLU A 377 -16.64 8.74 29.20
N THR A 378 -16.68 7.41 29.10
CA THR A 378 -15.90 6.51 29.96
C THR A 378 -14.39 6.76 29.80
N ILE A 379 -13.93 6.91 28.56
CA ILE A 379 -12.53 7.25 28.26
C ILE A 379 -12.17 8.64 28.79
N ASN A 380 -13.08 9.61 28.69
CA ASN A 380 -12.87 10.95 29.25
C ASN A 380 -12.57 10.90 30.75
N ASP A 381 -13.36 10.13 31.50
CA ASP A 381 -13.18 10.01 32.95
C ASP A 381 -11.86 9.30 33.28
N ARG A 382 -11.46 8.31 32.47
CA ARG A 382 -10.16 7.64 32.58
C ARG A 382 -8.99 8.58 32.26
N LEU A 383 -9.13 9.47 31.28
CA LEU A 383 -8.14 10.52 30.99
C LEU A 383 -7.96 11.47 32.16
N ALA A 384 -9.05 11.83 32.87
CA ALA A 384 -8.97 12.64 34.07
C ALA A 384 -8.18 11.92 35.18
N GLN A 385 -8.37 10.60 35.32
CA GLN A 385 -7.59 9.78 36.26
C GLN A 385 -6.10 9.69 35.87
N ILE A 386 -5.79 9.42 34.58
CA ILE A 386 -4.41 9.36 34.06
C ILE A 386 -3.66 10.67 34.29
N THR A 387 -4.35 11.80 34.15
CA THR A 387 -3.76 13.14 34.32
C THR A 387 -3.82 13.66 35.75
N SER A 388 -4.41 12.92 36.69
CA SER A 388 -4.69 13.36 38.07
C SER A 388 -5.45 14.68 38.16
N LYS A 389 -6.50 14.82 37.36
CA LYS A 389 -7.38 16.00 37.34
C LYS A 389 -8.81 15.61 37.65
N SER A 390 -9.60 16.57 38.14
CA SER A 390 -11.04 16.41 38.35
C SER A 390 -11.82 16.41 37.05
N THR A 391 -11.33 17.15 36.05
CA THR A 391 -11.91 17.24 34.71
C THR A 391 -10.80 17.29 33.67
N THR A 392 -11.12 16.83 32.46
CA THR A 392 -10.28 16.92 31.27
C THR A 392 -10.81 18.01 30.35
N ASN A 393 -9.94 18.93 29.92
CA ASN A 393 -10.28 19.83 28.83
C ASN A 393 -9.68 19.27 27.54
N ILE A 394 -10.55 18.71 26.70
CA ILE A 394 -10.17 18.24 25.37
C ILE A 394 -10.14 19.45 24.45
N VAL A 395 -9.01 19.65 23.76
CA VAL A 395 -8.81 20.81 22.87
C VAL A 395 -9.64 20.67 21.60
N ASP A 396 -9.68 19.46 21.05
CA ASP A 396 -10.27 19.17 19.74
C ASP A 396 -11.36 18.08 19.85
N LYS A 397 -11.12 16.93 19.23
CA LYS A 397 -11.99 15.76 19.17
C LYS A 397 -11.19 14.51 19.53
N TYR A 398 -11.91 13.41 19.73
CA TYR A 398 -11.35 12.07 19.73
C TYR A 398 -11.09 11.66 18.27
N ILE A 399 -9.84 11.36 17.93
CA ILE A 399 -9.46 10.98 16.57
C ILE A 399 -9.10 9.50 16.54
N VAL A 400 -9.97 8.69 15.95
CA VAL A 400 -9.69 7.29 15.67
C VAL A 400 -8.95 7.21 14.34
N THR A 401 -7.80 6.55 14.31
CA THR A 401 -6.96 6.41 13.12
C THR A 401 -6.75 4.92 12.82
N ASN A 402 -6.93 4.53 11.57
CA ASN A 402 -6.48 3.25 11.04
C ASN A 402 -5.36 3.46 10.03
N TYR A 403 -4.29 2.68 10.18
CA TYR A 403 -3.13 2.70 9.31
C TYR A 403 -3.20 1.43 8.44
N GLY A 404 -3.42 1.57 7.14
CA GLY A 404 -3.51 0.45 6.20
C GLY A 404 -2.19 -0.28 5.96
N VAL A 405 -2.09 -0.95 4.80
CA VAL A 405 -0.88 -1.68 4.42
C VAL A 405 0.30 -0.72 4.27
N GLY A 406 1.37 -0.92 5.04
CA GLY A 406 2.49 0.03 5.11
C GLY A 406 2.07 1.42 5.61
N GLY A 407 0.95 1.49 6.32
CA GLY A 407 0.40 2.70 6.91
C GLY A 407 1.38 3.30 7.90
N HIS A 408 1.59 4.61 7.80
CA HIS A 408 2.62 5.32 8.53
C HIS A 408 2.26 6.80 8.63
N TYR A 409 3.03 7.50 9.45
CA TYR A 409 2.99 8.95 9.54
C TYR A 409 4.41 9.46 9.83
N LEU A 410 5.00 10.14 8.84
CA LEU A 410 6.32 10.74 8.96
C LEU A 410 6.22 12.10 9.68
N PRO A 411 7.00 12.31 10.74
CA PRO A 411 7.16 13.63 11.33
C PRO A 411 7.99 14.47 10.35
N HIS A 412 7.37 15.47 9.72
CA HIS A 412 8.01 16.31 8.71
C HIS A 412 7.79 17.80 9.02
N THR A 413 8.86 18.58 9.06
CA THR A 413 8.83 20.00 9.49
C THR A 413 8.33 20.98 8.42
N LYS A 414 8.22 20.56 7.15
CA LYS A 414 7.68 21.41 6.06
C LYS A 414 6.18 21.18 5.78
N TYR A 415 5.65 20.04 6.20
CA TYR A 415 4.23 19.66 6.08
C TYR A 415 3.63 19.58 7.49
N ILE A 416 3.84 20.64 8.27
CA ILE A 416 3.37 20.72 9.66
C ILE A 416 1.85 20.65 9.63
N ASP A 417 1.32 19.47 9.93
CA ASP A 417 0.03 19.41 10.58
C ASP A 417 0.25 19.83 12.03
N ASP A 418 -0.27 21.01 12.39
CA ASP A 418 -0.24 21.51 13.76
C ASP A 418 -0.82 20.48 14.74
N ASP A 419 -1.61 19.50 14.29
CA ASP A 419 -2.19 18.44 15.11
C ASP A 419 -1.17 17.47 15.73
N HIS A 420 0.05 17.40 15.19
CA HIS A 420 1.07 16.44 15.61
C HIS A 420 2.32 17.06 16.26
N LEU A 421 2.40 18.39 16.31
CA LEU A 421 3.40 19.10 17.09
C LEU A 421 3.09 18.96 18.59
N VAL A 422 4.04 18.41 19.36
CA VAL A 422 3.89 18.23 20.83
C VAL A 422 3.64 19.56 21.53
N ASN A 423 4.16 20.67 20.98
CA ASN A 423 4.12 22.00 21.60
C ASN A 423 3.14 23.01 20.95
N SER A 424 2.26 22.58 20.03
CA SER A 424 1.33 23.45 19.29
C SER A 424 0.01 23.72 20.00
N LYS A 425 -0.75 24.70 19.46
CA LYS A 425 -2.18 24.99 19.75
C LYS A 425 -2.57 25.14 21.24
N GLY A 426 -1.61 25.37 22.14
CA GLY A 426 -1.89 25.50 23.57
C GLY A 426 -2.32 24.18 24.22
N ARG A 427 -1.81 23.05 23.69
CA ARG A 427 -1.98 21.70 24.25
C ARG A 427 -0.92 21.45 25.31
N ASP A 428 -1.29 20.76 26.37
CA ASP A 428 -0.40 20.41 27.48
C ASP A 428 0.03 18.94 27.44
N ALA A 429 -0.77 18.07 26.82
CA ALA A 429 -0.41 16.68 26.56
C ALA A 429 -1.14 16.11 25.34
N ILE A 430 -0.51 15.13 24.70
CA ILE A 430 -1.10 14.28 23.68
C ILE A 430 -1.23 12.88 24.26
N VAL A 431 -2.42 12.29 24.18
CA VAL A 431 -2.67 10.91 24.61
C VAL A 431 -3.00 10.06 23.39
N ILE A 432 -2.30 8.95 23.23
CA ILE A 432 -2.47 7.99 22.14
C ILE A 432 -2.79 6.64 22.77
N PHE A 433 -4.01 6.18 22.60
CA PHE A 433 -4.41 4.83 22.96
C PHE A 433 -4.14 3.88 21.80
N HIS A 434 -3.49 2.76 22.08
CA HIS A 434 -3.26 1.69 21.11
C HIS A 434 -4.36 0.64 21.25
N MET A 435 -5.03 0.32 20.15
CA MET A 435 -6.18 -0.58 20.13
C MET A 435 -5.86 -1.98 19.57
N ASP A 436 -4.62 -2.20 19.12
CA ASP A 436 -4.14 -3.46 18.56
C ASP A 436 -2.69 -3.71 18.96
N ASP A 437 -2.35 -5.00 19.04
CA ASP A 437 -0.98 -5.49 19.11
C ASP A 437 -0.42 -5.53 17.69
N VAL A 438 0.57 -4.69 17.41
CA VAL A 438 1.28 -4.71 16.13
C VAL A 438 2.56 -5.50 16.32
N LEU A 439 2.66 -6.64 15.64
CA LEU A 439 3.73 -7.61 15.85
C LEU A 439 5.07 -7.09 15.33
N GLU A 440 5.07 -6.50 14.13
CA GLU A 440 6.30 -5.95 13.53
C GLU A 440 6.06 -4.57 12.89
N GLY A 441 7.00 -3.66 13.13
CA GLY A 441 6.88 -2.25 12.77
C GLY A 441 5.83 -1.48 13.58
N GLY A 442 5.21 -0.46 12.98
CA GLY A 442 4.06 0.25 13.55
C GLY A 442 4.28 1.02 14.86
N ALA A 443 5.51 1.13 15.38
CA ALA A 443 5.80 1.83 16.62
C ALA A 443 5.50 3.34 16.54
N THR A 444 5.10 3.94 17.66
CA THR A 444 5.02 5.40 17.80
C THR A 444 6.39 5.91 18.21
N VAL A 445 6.96 6.86 17.46
CA VAL A 445 8.34 7.35 17.65
C VAL A 445 8.41 8.85 17.84
N LEU A 446 9.39 9.33 18.61
CA LEU A 446 9.82 10.73 18.61
C LEU A 446 11.27 10.77 18.11
N PRO A 447 11.50 11.03 16.81
CA PRO A 447 12.82 10.90 16.20
C PRO A 447 13.90 11.78 16.82
N ASP A 448 13.57 13.03 17.16
CA ASP A 448 14.53 14.01 17.70
C ASP A 448 15.21 13.56 19.00
N VAL A 449 14.53 12.71 19.78
CA VAL A 449 15.03 12.16 21.05
C VAL A 449 15.26 10.66 20.97
N ASN A 450 15.10 10.06 19.79
CA ASN A 450 15.24 8.64 19.51
C ASN A 450 14.42 7.75 20.49
N ALA A 451 13.16 8.15 20.73
CA ALA A 451 12.23 7.36 21.53
C ALA A 451 11.29 6.55 20.63
N ARG A 452 10.98 5.32 21.05
CA ARG A 452 10.14 4.34 20.34
C ARG A 452 9.22 3.64 21.33
N VAL A 453 7.93 3.55 21.03
CA VAL A 453 6.95 2.82 21.82
C VAL A 453 6.20 1.87 20.90
N PRO A 454 6.26 0.54 21.11
CA PRO A 454 5.50 -0.41 20.32
C PRO A 454 3.99 -0.23 20.54
N SER A 455 3.19 -0.63 19.54
CA SER A 455 1.73 -0.63 19.69
C SER A 455 1.31 -1.88 20.46
N VAL A 456 0.99 -1.70 21.73
CA VAL A 456 0.47 -2.76 22.61
C VAL A 456 -0.99 -2.49 22.89
N LYS A 457 -1.85 -3.47 22.61
CA LYS A 457 -3.30 -3.35 22.74
C LYS A 457 -3.68 -2.95 24.16
N GLY A 458 -4.62 -2.00 24.25
CA GLY A 458 -5.14 -1.52 25.51
C GLY A 458 -4.26 -0.48 26.20
N SER A 459 -3.05 -0.20 25.70
CA SER A 459 -2.15 0.77 26.31
C SER A 459 -2.51 2.23 25.97
N ALA A 460 -2.08 3.16 26.80
CA ALA A 460 -2.19 4.60 26.58
C ALA A 460 -0.82 5.27 26.73
N LEU A 461 -0.29 5.83 25.65
CA LEU A 461 0.92 6.63 25.64
C LEU A 461 0.55 8.11 25.88
N VAL A 462 1.15 8.73 26.89
CA VAL A 462 0.99 10.15 27.21
C VAL A 462 2.30 10.88 26.97
N ILE A 463 2.27 11.87 26.09
CA ILE A 463 3.39 12.75 25.74
C ILE A 463 3.06 14.13 26.27
N TYR A 464 3.80 14.61 27.26
CA TYR A 464 3.59 15.95 27.83
C TYR A 464 4.37 17.01 27.07
N ASN A 465 3.76 18.18 26.90
CA ASN A 465 4.40 19.36 26.33
C ASN A 465 5.55 19.84 27.24
N MET A 466 6.62 20.36 26.63
CA MET A 466 7.82 20.83 27.32
C MET A 466 7.80 22.32 27.72
N ARG A 467 6.66 23.03 27.58
CA ARG A 467 6.54 24.46 27.91
C ARG A 467 6.97 24.85 29.33
N SER A 468 6.93 23.93 30.31
CA SER A 468 7.31 24.21 31.70
C SER A 468 8.70 23.70 32.10
N THR A 469 9.44 23.04 31.20
CA THR A 469 10.76 22.47 31.55
C THR A 469 11.86 23.47 31.19
N ILE A 470 12.47 24.07 32.22
CA ILE A 470 13.67 24.90 32.08
C ILE A 470 14.81 23.99 31.63
N MET A 471 15.07 23.91 30.32
CA MET A 471 16.24 23.19 29.81
C MET A 471 17.48 24.08 29.89
N PRO A 472 18.62 23.61 30.45
CA PRO A 472 19.83 24.43 30.65
C PRO A 472 20.61 24.86 29.39
N LYS A 473 20.15 24.55 28.17
CA LYS A 473 20.80 24.99 26.94
C LYS A 473 19.72 25.28 25.91
N GLY A 474 19.69 26.49 25.39
CA GLY A 474 18.68 27.03 24.46
C GLY A 474 18.57 26.35 23.09
N GLN A 475 18.68 25.02 23.01
CA GLN A 475 18.17 24.26 21.87
C GLN A 475 16.65 24.14 22.02
N PHE A 476 15.96 24.98 21.26
CA PHE A 476 14.52 24.99 21.16
C PHE A 476 14.02 23.63 20.63
N LEU A 477 13.61 22.71 21.52
CA LEU A 477 12.74 21.56 21.21
C LEU A 477 11.30 22.01 20.81
N LYS A 478 11.16 23.22 20.27
CA LYS A 478 9.89 23.88 19.95
C LYS A 478 9.08 23.10 18.91
N PHE A 479 9.73 22.17 18.20
CA PHE A 479 9.17 21.39 17.10
C PHE A 479 9.24 19.87 17.30
N VAL A 480 9.34 19.36 18.53
CA VAL A 480 9.28 17.90 18.73
C VAL A 480 7.96 17.36 18.20
N GLN A 481 8.09 16.43 17.26
CA GLN A 481 6.99 15.74 16.59
C GLN A 481 7.03 14.26 16.95
N TYR A 482 5.84 13.65 17.01
CA TYR A 482 5.73 12.20 17.03
C TYR A 482 5.35 11.69 15.65
N GLY A 483 5.88 10.52 15.31
CA GLY A 483 5.60 9.79 14.08
C GLY A 483 5.03 8.40 14.37
N SER A 484 4.49 7.77 13.34
CA SER A 484 4.15 6.35 13.35
C SER A 484 5.00 5.63 12.32
N CYS A 485 5.83 4.69 12.77
CA CYS A 485 6.59 3.83 11.88
C CYS A 485 5.67 3.03 10.95
N PRO A 486 6.13 2.72 9.73
CA PRO A 486 5.38 1.86 8.82
C PRO A 486 5.09 0.50 9.42
N ILE A 487 3.90 -0.04 9.19
CA ILE A 487 3.50 -1.37 9.65
C ILE A 487 4.09 -2.41 8.69
N VAL A 488 4.78 -3.38 9.27
CA VAL A 488 5.34 -4.52 8.53
C VAL A 488 4.37 -5.69 8.63
N TYR A 489 3.90 -6.00 9.83
CA TYR A 489 2.98 -7.11 10.08
C TYR A 489 1.95 -6.76 11.16
N GLY A 490 0.67 -6.93 10.82
CA GLY A 490 -0.48 -6.63 11.68
C GLY A 490 -1.34 -5.48 11.16
N ASP A 491 -2.30 -5.05 11.99
CA ASP A 491 -3.16 -3.90 11.74
C ASP A 491 -3.03 -2.94 12.93
N LYS A 492 -2.99 -1.63 12.66
CA LYS A 492 -2.82 -0.62 13.72
C LYS A 492 -4.03 0.29 13.76
N TRP A 493 -4.70 0.27 14.90
CA TRP A 493 -5.66 1.30 15.25
C TRP A 493 -5.21 2.09 16.47
N THR A 494 -5.40 3.40 16.41
CA THR A 494 -5.13 4.29 17.53
C THR A 494 -6.29 5.23 17.77
N LEU A 495 -6.54 5.56 19.02
CA LEU A 495 -7.39 6.69 19.40
C LEU A 495 -6.48 7.78 19.99
N SER A 496 -6.42 8.95 19.36
CA SER A 496 -5.65 10.08 19.87
C SER A 496 -6.56 11.21 20.38
N VAL A 497 -6.07 11.91 21.40
CA VAL A 497 -6.74 13.06 21.99
C VAL A 497 -5.71 14.08 22.48
N ASN A 498 -6.02 15.35 22.23
CA ASN A 498 -5.20 16.48 22.67
C ASN A 498 -5.82 17.13 23.90
N LEU A 499 -5.03 17.24 24.97
CA LEU A 499 -5.47 17.80 26.25
C LEU A 499 -4.90 19.20 26.47
N LYS A 500 -5.69 20.02 27.15
CA LYS A 500 -5.27 21.30 27.75
C LYS A 500 -5.55 21.24 29.25
N GLN A 501 -4.59 21.64 30.05
CA GLN A 501 -4.62 21.58 31.50
C GLN A 501 -5.17 22.87 32.11
#